data_AF-A0A7C3FB02-F1
#
_entry.id   AF-A0A7C3FB02-F1
#
_cell.length_a   1.000
_cell.length_b   1.000
_cell.length_c   1.000
_cell.angle_alpha   90.00
_cell.angle_beta   90.00
_cell.angle_gamma   90.00
#
_symmetry.space_group_name_H-M   'P 1'
#
loop_
_entity.id
_entity.type
_entity.pdbx_description
1 polymer ?
#
loop_
_entity_poly.entity_id
_entity_poly.type
_entity_poly.pdbx_seq_one_letter_code
_entity_poly.pdbx_strand_id
1 'polypeptide(L)'
;VLLMLWETRLLLLAAIIAAFGAVISEVGASMMVGGNVAHHTRVLTTATVLETSKGNFALAMALGTILLFLAYLVTYALTTLQQKARRS
;
A
#
# COMPACT_ATOMS: atom_id res chain seq x y z
N VAL A 1 7.27 -23.25 -17.80
CA VAL A 1 7.11 -21.88 -17.23
C VAL A 1 5.64 -21.48 -17.13
N LEU A 2 4.88 -21.41 -18.23
CA LEU A 2 3.46 -20.99 -18.20
C LEU A 2 2.56 -21.90 -17.32
N LEU A 3 2.79 -23.21 -17.36
CA LEU A 3 2.11 -24.20 -16.49
C LEU A 3 2.39 -23.98 -15.00
N MET A 4 3.64 -23.69 -14.63
CA MET A 4 4.01 -23.41 -13.24
C MET A 4 3.34 -22.14 -12.70
N LEU A 5 3.22 -21.09 -13.52
CA LEU A 5 2.50 -19.87 -13.14
C LEU A 5 1.00 -20.14 -12.90
N TRP A 6 0.41 -21.05 -13.66
CA TRP A 6 -0.99 -21.43 -13.53
C TRP A 6 -1.25 -22.21 -12.23
N GLU A 7 -0.36 -23.12 -11.87
CA GLU A 7 -0.45 -23.95 -10.68
C GLU A 7 -0.18 -23.15 -9.40
N THR A 8 0.74 -22.17 -9.46
CA THR A 8 1.13 -21.35 -8.30
C THR A 8 0.38 -20.02 -8.19
N ARG A 9 -0.66 -19.79 -9.00
CA ARG A 9 -1.41 -18.52 -9.05
C ARG A 9 -1.90 -18.02 -7.69
N LEU A 10 -2.29 -18.93 -6.79
CA LEU A 10 -2.76 -18.59 -5.44
C LEU A 10 -1.63 -18.14 -4.52
N LEU A 11 -0.45 -18.77 -4.63
CA LEU A 11 0.75 -18.36 -3.91
C LEU A 11 1.27 -17.03 -4.45
N LEU A 12 1.20 -16.82 -5.76
CA LEU A 12 1.58 -15.55 -6.39
C LEU A 12 0.69 -14.40 -5.90
N LEU A 13 -0.63 -14.61 -5.82
CA LEU A 13 -1.56 -13.63 -5.24
C LEU A 13 -1.23 -13.33 -3.77
N ALA A 14 -0.91 -14.34 -2.97
CA ALA A 14 -0.48 -14.14 -1.59
C ALA A 14 0.80 -13.29 -1.49
N ALA A 15 1.79 -13.58 -2.34
CA ALA A 15 3.04 -12.82 -2.41
C ALA A 15 2.79 -11.36 -2.81
N ILE A 16 1.88 -11.10 -3.75
CA ILE A 16 1.49 -9.74 -4.16
C ILE A 16 0.86 -8.99 -2.99
N ILE A 17 -0.06 -9.62 -2.25
CA ILE A 17 -0.71 -8.99 -1.08
C ILE A 17 0.34 -8.65 -0.01
N ALA A 18 1.27 -9.55 0.27
CA ALA A 18 2.34 -9.32 1.23
C ALA A 18 3.29 -8.18 0.78
N ALA A 19 3.69 -8.19 -0.49
CA ALA A 19 4.55 -7.15 -1.07
C ALA A 19 3.87 -5.77 -1.06
N PHE A 20 2.56 -5.72 -1.35
CA PHE A 20 1.77 -4.50 -1.29
C PHE A 20 1.78 -3.88 0.12
N GLY A 21 1.51 -4.70 1.15
CA GLY A 21 1.55 -4.24 2.54
C GLY A 21 2.93 -3.74 2.96
N ALA A 22 4.00 -4.43 2.53
CA ALA A 22 5.37 -4.03 2.80
C ALA A 22 5.72 -2.67 2.17
N VAL A 23 5.40 -2.48 0.88
CA VAL A 23 5.72 -1.23 0.15
C VAL A 23 4.93 -0.05 0.69
N ILE A 24 3.64 -0.21 1.02
CA ILE A 24 2.84 0.88 1.60
C ILE A 24 3.35 1.31 2.98
N SER A 25 3.91 0.36 3.74
CA SER A 25 4.46 0.64 5.07
C SER A 25 5.83 1.34 5.02
N GLU A 26 6.49 1.37 3.85
CA GLU A 26 7.82 1.94 3.69
C GLU A 26 7.79 3.46 3.51
N VAL A 27 7.79 4.17 4.63
CA VAL A 27 7.80 5.65 4.63
C VAL A 27 9.17 6.22 5.01
N GLY A 28 9.96 5.50 5.80
CA GLY A 28 11.25 5.98 6.30
C GLY A 28 12.27 6.17 5.18
N ALA A 29 12.50 5.12 4.38
CA ALA A 29 13.45 5.19 3.27
C ALA A 29 13.02 6.24 2.22
N SER A 30 11.72 6.32 1.91
CA SER A 30 11.20 7.30 0.95
C SER A 30 11.37 8.74 1.46
N MET A 31 11.23 9.00 2.76
CA MET A 31 11.53 10.33 3.33
C MET A 31 13.02 10.67 3.29
N MET A 32 13.91 9.73 3.65
CA MET A 32 15.36 9.97 3.71
C MET A 32 15.97 10.30 2.34
N VAL A 33 15.47 9.69 1.26
CA VAL A 33 16.01 9.85 -0.10
C VAL A 33 15.36 11.01 -0.87
N GLY A 34 14.41 11.75 -0.26
CA GLY A 34 13.80 12.93 -0.86
C GLY A 34 12.43 12.70 -1.52
N GLY A 35 11.69 11.66 -1.15
CA GLY A 35 10.32 11.37 -1.57
C GLY A 35 9.24 12.30 -0.99
N ASN A 36 9.61 13.52 -0.56
CA ASN A 36 8.71 14.48 0.06
C ASN A 36 8.71 15.87 -0.63
N VAL A 37 9.03 15.93 -1.91
CA VAL A 37 8.95 17.17 -2.70
C VAL A 37 7.51 17.41 -3.14
N ALA A 38 6.94 18.53 -2.71
CA ALA A 38 5.57 18.90 -3.07
C ALA A 38 5.39 18.89 -4.59
N HIS A 39 4.28 18.33 -5.07
CA HIS A 39 3.92 18.25 -6.49
C HIS A 39 4.90 17.49 -7.42
N HIS A 40 5.94 16.85 -6.88
CA HIS A 40 6.91 16.09 -7.66
C HIS A 40 7.01 14.64 -7.20
N THR A 41 7.41 14.42 -5.94
CA THR A 41 7.69 13.08 -5.40
C THR A 41 6.89 12.76 -4.14
N ARG A 42 6.16 13.74 -3.60
CA ARG A 42 5.35 13.57 -2.38
C ARG A 42 4.18 12.63 -2.64
N VAL A 43 4.16 11.54 -1.88
CA VAL A 43 3.08 10.55 -1.84
C VAL A 43 2.23 10.76 -0.57
N LEU A 44 1.06 10.13 -0.52
CA LEU A 44 0.15 10.21 0.63
C LEU A 44 0.82 9.83 1.95
N THR A 45 1.64 8.78 1.97
CA THR A 45 2.34 8.30 3.17
C THR A 45 3.35 9.34 3.70
N THR A 46 4.17 9.93 2.82
CA THR A 46 5.15 10.95 3.21
C THR A 46 4.46 12.28 3.58
N ALA A 47 3.33 12.61 2.95
CA ALA A 47 2.52 13.76 3.34
C ALA A 47 1.94 13.60 4.77
N THR A 48 1.40 12.43 5.12
CA THR A 48 0.86 12.15 6.46
C THR A 48 1.93 12.30 7.54
N VAL A 49 3.13 11.76 7.31
CA VAL A 49 4.24 11.89 8.27
C VAL A 49 4.70 13.35 8.36
N LEU A 50 4.83 14.06 7.25
CA LEU A 50 5.22 15.47 7.23
C LEU A 50 4.26 16.35 8.05
N GLU A 51 2.96 16.19 7.86
CA GLU A 51 1.95 16.99 8.56
C GLU A 51 1.88 16.65 10.05
N THR A 52 2.13 15.38 10.42
CA THR A 52 2.32 14.98 11.81
C THR A 52 3.52 15.67 12.44
N SER A 53 4.67 15.72 11.75
CA SER A 53 5.89 16.41 12.24
C SER A 53 5.74 17.92 12.34
N LYS A 54 4.84 18.53 11.55
CA LYS A 54 4.48 19.96 11.66
C LYS A 54 3.49 20.27 12.78
N GLY A 55 2.94 19.25 13.46
CA GLY A 55 1.86 19.42 14.45
C GLY A 55 0.47 19.64 13.85
N ASN A 56 0.31 19.48 12.53
CA ASN A 56 -0.97 19.60 11.84
C ASN A 56 -1.76 18.28 11.89
N PHE A 57 -2.14 17.87 13.09
CA PHE A 57 -2.75 16.56 13.33
C PHE A 57 -4.11 16.39 12.64
N ALA A 58 -4.89 17.45 12.49
CA ALA A 58 -6.17 17.40 11.78
C ALA A 58 -5.99 16.97 10.32
N LEU A 59 -5.04 17.58 9.61
CA LEU A 59 -4.74 17.24 8.23
C LEU A 59 -4.08 15.86 8.14
N ALA A 60 -3.14 15.54 9.04
CA ALA A 60 -2.51 14.23 9.10
C ALA A 60 -3.53 13.10 9.31
N MET A 61 -4.52 13.28 10.20
CA MET A 61 -5.59 12.33 10.42
C MET A 61 -6.47 12.17 9.17
N ALA A 62 -6.84 13.26 8.51
CA ALA A 62 -7.62 13.20 7.28
C ALA A 62 -6.89 12.41 6.17
N LEU A 63 -5.61 12.69 5.95
CA LEU A 63 -4.78 11.95 4.99
C LEU A 63 -4.60 10.48 5.40
N GLY A 64 -4.39 10.22 6.68
CA GLY A 64 -4.26 8.87 7.24
C GLY A 64 -5.52 8.03 7.04
N THR A 65 -6.70 8.61 7.26
CA THR A 65 -7.98 7.92 7.01
C THR A 65 -8.18 7.61 5.52
N ILE A 66 -7.84 8.56 4.63
CA ILE A 66 -7.91 8.32 3.17
C ILE A 66 -6.97 7.18 2.77
N LEU A 67 -5.72 7.21 3.25
CA LEU A 67 -4.74 6.17 2.98
C LEU A 67 -5.21 4.80 3.49
N LEU A 68 -5.73 4.73 4.72
CA LEU A 68 -6.26 3.50 5.30
C LEU A 68 -7.41 2.93 4.47
N PHE A 69 -8.35 3.80 4.06
CA PHE A 69 -9.48 3.39 3.24
C PHE A 69 -9.04 2.83 1.88
N LEU A 70 -8.08 3.48 1.22
CA LEU A 70 -7.52 3.01 -0.05
C LEU A 70 -6.77 1.69 0.12
N ALA A 71 -5.90 1.58 1.13
CA ALA A 71 -5.15 0.35 1.41
C ALA A 71 -6.08 -0.82 1.73
N TYR A 72 -7.15 -0.56 2.50
CA TYR A 72 -8.19 -1.54 2.78
C TYR A 72 -8.91 -1.98 1.51
N LEU A 73 -9.37 -1.06 0.65
CA LEU A 73 -10.05 -1.40 -0.60
C LEU A 73 -9.20 -2.26 -1.52
N VAL A 74 -7.91 -1.92 -1.68
CA VAL A 74 -7.00 -2.70 -2.52
C VAL A 74 -6.78 -4.09 -1.91
N THR A 75 -6.51 -4.17 -0.62
CA THR A 75 -6.31 -5.45 0.07
C THR A 75 -7.57 -6.32 -0.02
N TYR A 76 -8.75 -5.74 0.21
CA TYR A 76 -10.03 -6.42 0.10
C TYR A 76 -10.28 -6.95 -1.33
N ALA A 77 -10.03 -6.15 -2.35
CA ALA A 77 -10.14 -6.58 -3.74
C ALA A 77 -9.20 -7.75 -4.06
N LEU A 78 -7.94 -7.68 -3.62
CA LEU A 78 -6.97 -8.76 -3.83
C LEU A 78 -7.35 -10.03 -3.07
N THR A 79 -7.80 -9.90 -1.82
CA THR A 79 -8.24 -11.04 -0.99
C THR A 79 -9.49 -11.71 -1.56
N THR A 80 -10.47 -10.93 -2.03
CA THR A 80 -11.69 -11.51 -2.65
C THR A 80 -11.38 -12.25 -3.94
N LEU A 81 -10.46 -11.75 -4.77
CA LEU A 81 -9.96 -12.45 -5.95
C LEU A 81 -9.25 -13.76 -5.58
N GLN A 82 -8.40 -13.74 -4.55
CA GLN A 82 -7.72 -14.93 -4.04
C GLN A 82 -8.71 -15.99 -3.52
N GLN A 83 -9.73 -15.58 -2.77
CA GLN A 83 -10.76 -16.49 -2.25
C GLN A 83 -11.59 -17.12 -3.37
N LYS A 84 -11.95 -16.35 -4.39
CA LYS A 84 -12.70 -16.84 -5.56
C LYS A 84 -11.88 -17.87 -6.34
N ALA A 85 -10.57 -17.65 -6.49
CA ALA A 85 -9.66 -18.58 -7.14
C ALA A 85 -9.35 -19.85 -6.33
N ARG A 86 -9.58 -19.84 -5.00
CA ARG A 86 -9.44 -21.02 -4.12
C ARG A 86 -10.70 -21.89 -4.07
N ARG A 87 -11.87 -21.32 -4.41
CA ARG A 87 -13.16 -22.03 -4.49
C ARG A 87 -13.41 -22.72 -5.83
N SER A 88 -12.62 -22.42 -6.87
CA SER A 88 -12.66 -23.05 -8.20
C SER A 88 -11.51 -24.03 -8.37
#